data_AF-A0AAE9L8J2-F1
#
_entry.id   AF-A0AAE9L8J2-F1
#
_cell.length_a   1.000
_cell.length_b   1.000
_cell.length_c   1.000
_cell.angle_alpha   90.00
_cell.angle_beta   90.00
_cell.angle_gamma   90.00
#
_symmetry.space_group_name_H-M   'P 1'
#
loop_
_entity.id
_entity.type
_entity.pdbx_description
1 polymer ?
#
loop_
_entity_poly.entity_id
_entity_poly.type
_entity_poly.pdbx_seq_one_letter_code
_entity_poly.pdbx_strand_id
1 'polypeptide(L)'
;MEVIDNYLQNVLFPRFEQYEMNKDIIERVGLDIKTRLLSLFNNWNNCDNRRALLVTSVEEAHYYQPPEDIEIRCLVVLTIRNSLIEDLASTNEAAKLMGLQKTIIPERDIRKFTSDAIKYFCCIDISTVSKSVITDNDVYGKLMSSYPLAWGIIKELGKIVFQNKKYSIIDDKTNKSIVKNSKQKSDNLLRIDQYFKENTVVLSGMDPNIDPYLSNVLKAISEGYPIFFTDSFKTITRNPEKLLKIIDYVLANNASIVTCNFYISRDYVSARSELQRPMHSESETIEKLKNKNGLSKTHLKALNYIINNIN
;
A
#
# COMPACT_ATOMS: atom_id res chain seq x y z
N MET A 1 -17.04 -14.10 -13.47
CA MET A 1 -16.76 -13.03 -14.46
C MET A 1 -17.89 -12.02 -14.53
N GLU A 2 -19.15 -12.46 -14.62
CA GLU A 2 -20.34 -11.61 -14.70
C GLU A 2 -20.39 -10.47 -13.68
N VAL A 3 -20.04 -10.72 -12.41
CA VAL A 3 -20.00 -9.69 -11.37
C VAL A 3 -19.03 -8.54 -11.67
N ILE A 4 -17.85 -8.84 -12.20
CA ILE A 4 -16.84 -7.83 -12.52
C ILE A 4 -17.28 -7.05 -13.76
N ASP A 5 -17.78 -7.74 -14.79
CA ASP A 5 -18.29 -7.09 -15.99
C ASP A 5 -19.50 -6.20 -15.68
N ASN A 6 -20.39 -6.65 -14.79
CA ASN A 6 -21.54 -5.88 -14.32
C ASN A 6 -21.10 -4.61 -13.55
N TYR A 7 -20.05 -4.70 -12.71
CA TYR A 7 -19.47 -3.51 -12.06
C TYR A 7 -18.97 -2.50 -13.10
N LEU A 8 -18.19 -2.98 -14.07
CA LEU A 8 -17.59 -2.12 -15.08
C LEU A 8 -18.67 -1.42 -15.90
N GLN A 9 -19.64 -2.17 -16.41
CA GLN A 9 -20.68 -1.65 -17.30
C GLN A 9 -21.72 -0.79 -16.60
N ASN A 10 -22.12 -1.14 -15.36
CA ASN A 10 -23.25 -0.50 -14.71
C ASN A 10 -22.87 0.47 -13.58
N VAL A 11 -21.59 0.53 -13.19
CA VAL A 11 -21.11 1.45 -12.15
C VAL A 11 -19.94 2.30 -12.62
N LEU A 12 -18.87 1.68 -13.14
CA LEU A 12 -17.65 2.40 -13.45
C LEU A 12 -17.76 3.23 -14.74
N PHE A 13 -18.14 2.62 -15.85
CA PHE A 13 -18.20 3.29 -17.15
C PHE A 13 -19.23 4.42 -17.20
N PRO A 14 -20.46 4.28 -16.65
CA PRO A 14 -21.42 5.39 -16.57
C PRO A 14 -20.87 6.59 -15.79
N ARG A 15 -19.91 6.36 -14.90
CA ARG A 15 -19.21 7.46 -14.22
C ARG A 15 -18.17 8.13 -15.10
N PHE A 16 -17.40 7.38 -15.87
CA PHE A 16 -16.41 7.96 -16.79
C PHE A 16 -17.05 8.82 -17.87
N GLU A 17 -18.28 8.50 -18.29
CA GLU A 17 -19.06 9.31 -19.23
C GLU A 17 -19.26 10.77 -18.75
N GLN A 18 -19.14 11.04 -17.45
CA GLN A 18 -19.23 12.39 -16.88
C GLN A 18 -17.98 13.25 -17.10
N TYR A 19 -16.87 12.68 -17.61
CA TYR A 19 -15.56 13.34 -17.69
C TYR A 19 -15.01 13.46 -19.12
N GLU A 20 -15.87 13.40 -20.14
CA GLU A 20 -15.50 13.51 -21.56
C GLU A 20 -14.33 12.59 -21.97
N MET A 21 -14.25 11.41 -21.34
CA MET A 21 -13.20 10.45 -21.57
C MET A 21 -13.32 9.79 -22.94
N ASN A 22 -12.20 9.72 -23.70
CA ASN A 22 -12.15 8.88 -24.89
C ASN A 22 -12.36 7.41 -24.49
N LYS A 23 -13.13 6.69 -25.31
CA LYS A 23 -13.41 5.26 -25.21
C LYS A 23 -12.15 4.42 -25.03
N ASP A 24 -11.05 4.73 -25.73
CA ASP A 24 -9.79 3.98 -25.59
C ASP A 24 -9.24 4.02 -24.16
N ILE A 25 -9.38 5.17 -23.48
CA ILE A 25 -8.92 5.36 -22.10
C ILE A 25 -9.86 4.59 -21.15
N ILE A 26 -11.18 4.66 -21.39
CA ILE A 26 -12.17 3.89 -20.62
C ILE A 26 -11.87 2.40 -20.71
N GLU A 27 -11.63 1.88 -21.92
CA GLU A 27 -11.31 0.47 -22.16
C GLU A 27 -9.98 0.08 -21.49
N ARG A 28 -8.94 0.92 -21.58
CA ARG A 28 -7.63 0.68 -20.93
C ARG A 28 -7.75 0.61 -19.40
N VAL A 29 -8.43 1.57 -18.79
CA VAL A 29 -8.62 1.61 -17.32
C VAL A 29 -9.54 0.47 -16.87
N GLY A 30 -10.61 0.19 -17.62
CA GLY A 30 -11.50 -0.93 -17.37
C GLY A 30 -10.77 -2.28 -17.41
N LEU A 31 -9.86 -2.47 -18.36
CA LEU A 31 -9.05 -3.68 -18.47
C LEU A 31 -8.06 -3.84 -17.31
N ASP A 32 -7.40 -2.76 -16.87
CA ASP A 32 -6.51 -2.78 -15.69
C ASP A 32 -7.28 -3.19 -14.43
N ILE A 33 -8.43 -2.55 -14.17
CA ILE A 33 -9.29 -2.88 -13.02
C ILE A 33 -9.81 -4.31 -13.11
N LYS A 34 -10.28 -4.74 -14.30
CA LYS A 34 -10.75 -6.12 -14.53
C LYS A 34 -9.66 -7.13 -14.20
N THR A 35 -8.44 -6.88 -14.67
CA THR A 35 -7.27 -7.75 -14.44
C THR A 35 -6.95 -7.85 -12.95
N ARG A 36 -6.92 -6.73 -12.22
CA ARG A 36 -6.69 -6.68 -10.78
C ARG A 36 -7.78 -7.41 -10.00
N LEU A 37 -9.05 -7.16 -10.32
CA LEU A 37 -10.18 -7.83 -9.68
C LEU A 37 -10.13 -9.34 -9.92
N LEU A 38 -9.92 -9.79 -11.15
CA LEU A 38 -9.80 -11.22 -11.47
C LEU A 38 -8.66 -11.89 -10.70
N SER A 39 -7.49 -11.24 -10.64
CA SER A 39 -6.32 -11.75 -9.92
C SER A 39 -6.56 -11.82 -8.40
N LEU A 40 -7.20 -10.81 -7.80
CA LEU A 40 -7.57 -10.86 -6.38
C LEU A 40 -8.65 -11.93 -6.13
N PHE A 41 -9.64 -12.05 -7.01
CA PHE A 41 -10.73 -13.03 -6.86
C PHE A 41 -10.20 -14.47 -6.98
N ASN A 42 -9.23 -14.70 -7.88
CA ASN A 42 -8.51 -15.97 -8.02
C ASN A 42 -7.82 -16.40 -6.70
N ASN A 43 -7.40 -15.42 -5.89
CA ASN A 43 -6.71 -15.64 -4.62
C ASN A 43 -7.62 -15.51 -3.38
N TRP A 44 -8.89 -15.15 -3.55
CA TRP A 44 -9.76 -14.73 -2.44
C TRP A 44 -10.07 -15.83 -1.43
N ASN A 45 -10.29 -17.05 -1.92
CA ASN A 45 -10.65 -18.18 -1.07
C ASN A 45 -9.43 -18.77 -0.33
N ASN A 46 -8.21 -18.40 -0.72
CA ASN A 46 -7.03 -18.64 0.08
C ASN A 46 -6.89 -17.49 1.10
N CYS A 47 -7.29 -17.76 2.35
CA CYS A 47 -7.33 -16.75 3.40
C CYS A 47 -5.97 -16.07 3.66
N ASP A 48 -4.87 -16.81 3.55
CA ASP A 48 -3.53 -16.27 3.76
C ASP A 48 -3.15 -15.31 2.63
N ASN A 49 -3.37 -15.73 1.36
CA ASN A 49 -3.09 -14.88 0.20
C ASN A 49 -3.99 -13.65 0.19
N ARG A 50 -5.29 -13.82 0.45
CA ARG A 50 -6.24 -12.71 0.52
C ARG A 50 -5.78 -11.68 1.54
N ARG A 51 -5.52 -12.08 2.78
CA ARG A 51 -5.11 -11.14 3.85
C ARG A 51 -3.78 -10.46 3.56
N ALA A 52 -2.81 -11.20 3.02
CA ALA A 52 -1.53 -10.66 2.59
C ALA A 52 -1.70 -9.57 1.52
N LEU A 53 -2.59 -9.78 0.54
CA LEU A 53 -2.89 -8.76 -0.47
C LEU A 53 -3.61 -7.56 0.15
N LEU A 54 -4.68 -7.80 0.91
CA LEU A 54 -5.52 -6.73 1.47
C LEU A 54 -4.76 -5.83 2.46
N VAL A 55 -3.79 -6.37 3.21
CA VAL A 55 -3.05 -5.59 4.22
C VAL A 55 -2.22 -4.46 3.61
N THR A 56 -1.84 -4.57 2.33
CA THR A 56 -1.13 -3.52 1.60
C THR A 56 -1.97 -2.25 1.39
N SER A 57 -3.29 -2.37 1.54
CA SER A 57 -4.26 -1.30 1.31
C SER A 57 -5.01 -0.87 2.57
N VAL A 58 -4.82 -1.57 3.69
CA VAL A 58 -5.67 -1.44 4.88
C VAL A 58 -5.56 -0.08 5.56
N GLU A 59 -4.38 0.54 5.52
CA GLU A 59 -4.17 1.88 6.10
C GLU A 59 -5.06 2.92 5.40
N GLU A 60 -5.24 2.82 4.09
CA GLU A 60 -6.09 3.75 3.34
C GLU A 60 -7.57 3.35 3.39
N ALA A 61 -7.87 2.05 3.29
CA ALA A 61 -9.22 1.52 3.30
C ALA A 61 -10.04 1.91 4.53
N HIS A 62 -9.40 2.07 5.70
CA HIS A 62 -10.05 2.48 6.94
C HIS A 62 -10.82 3.81 6.83
N TYR A 63 -10.45 4.67 5.89
CA TYR A 63 -10.98 6.03 5.76
C TYR A 63 -11.96 6.22 4.62
N TYR A 64 -12.14 5.19 3.79
CA TYR A 64 -13.18 5.22 2.78
C TYR A 64 -14.53 4.82 3.37
N GLN A 65 -15.54 5.50 2.84
CA GLN A 65 -16.95 5.29 3.14
C GLN A 65 -17.62 4.55 1.98
N PRO A 66 -18.69 3.79 2.25
CA PRO A 66 -19.30 3.61 3.57
C PRO A 66 -18.46 2.68 4.50
N PRO A 67 -18.72 2.61 5.83
CA PRO A 67 -17.80 2.02 6.80
C PRO A 67 -18.02 0.50 6.99
N GLU A 68 -18.47 -0.20 5.95
CA GLU A 68 -18.74 -1.64 5.97
C GLU A 68 -17.46 -2.49 6.14
N ASP A 69 -17.57 -3.77 5.80
CA ASP A 69 -16.51 -4.77 5.85
C ASP A 69 -15.17 -4.22 5.35
N ILE A 70 -14.18 -4.22 6.25
CA ILE A 70 -12.84 -3.74 5.96
C ILE A 70 -12.18 -4.54 4.85
N GLU A 71 -12.47 -5.84 4.70
CA GLU A 71 -11.91 -6.64 3.61
C GLU A 71 -12.45 -6.16 2.25
N ILE A 72 -13.72 -5.76 2.17
CA ILE A 72 -14.31 -5.17 0.95
C ILE A 72 -13.71 -3.80 0.65
N ARG A 73 -13.52 -2.96 1.66
CA ARG A 73 -12.85 -1.67 1.47
C ARG A 73 -11.41 -1.83 1.00
N CYS A 74 -10.67 -2.76 1.58
CA CYS A 74 -9.32 -3.11 1.13
C CYS A 74 -9.32 -3.63 -0.31
N LEU A 75 -10.28 -4.50 -0.68
CA LEU A 75 -10.44 -4.99 -2.05
C LEU A 75 -10.59 -3.83 -3.03
N VAL A 76 -11.48 -2.88 -2.72
CA VAL A 76 -11.71 -1.72 -3.58
C VAL A 76 -10.49 -0.84 -3.66
N VAL A 77 -9.83 -0.57 -2.54
CA VAL A 77 -8.61 0.24 -2.56
C VAL A 77 -7.53 -0.43 -3.40
N LEU A 78 -7.26 -1.71 -3.18
CA LEU A 78 -6.21 -2.45 -3.87
C LEU A 78 -6.45 -2.58 -5.38
N THR A 79 -7.70 -2.78 -5.81
CA THR A 79 -8.01 -3.15 -7.20
C THR A 79 -8.57 -2.02 -8.05
N ILE A 80 -9.17 -1.00 -7.43
CA ILE A 80 -9.87 0.09 -8.13
C ILE A 80 -9.22 1.43 -7.81
N ARG A 81 -9.02 1.77 -6.53
CA ARG A 81 -8.33 3.04 -6.19
C ARG A 81 -6.88 3.01 -6.64
N ASN A 82 -6.20 1.89 -6.43
CA ASN A 82 -4.81 1.61 -6.82
C ASN A 82 -4.77 0.95 -8.21
N SER A 83 -5.35 1.66 -9.18
CA SER A 83 -5.43 1.28 -10.60
C SER A 83 -5.04 2.48 -11.46
N LEU A 84 -5.11 2.34 -12.78
CA LEU A 84 -4.93 3.45 -13.73
C LEU A 84 -5.92 4.62 -13.53
N ILE A 85 -6.95 4.48 -12.69
CA ILE A 85 -7.75 5.64 -12.22
C ILE A 85 -6.87 6.70 -11.55
N GLU A 86 -5.80 6.31 -10.85
CA GLU A 86 -4.89 7.25 -10.21
C GLU A 86 -4.24 8.20 -11.24
N ASP A 87 -3.79 7.65 -12.36
CA ASP A 87 -3.11 8.41 -13.42
C ASP A 87 -4.02 9.46 -14.09
N LEU A 88 -5.35 9.29 -13.97
CA LEU A 88 -6.34 10.24 -14.48
C LEU A 88 -6.54 11.46 -13.57
N ALA A 89 -6.07 11.39 -12.32
CA ALA A 89 -6.35 12.39 -11.27
C ALA A 89 -5.10 12.94 -10.57
N SER A 90 -3.97 12.22 -10.57
CA SER A 90 -2.81 12.58 -9.74
C SER A 90 -1.94 13.68 -10.34
N THR A 91 -1.40 13.48 -11.55
CA THR A 91 -0.42 14.39 -12.17
C THR A 91 -0.65 14.52 -13.67
N ASN A 92 -0.24 15.66 -14.25
CA ASN A 92 -0.35 15.86 -15.69
C ASN A 92 0.61 14.96 -16.47
N GLU A 93 1.75 14.61 -15.89
CA GLU A 93 2.74 13.69 -16.45
C GLU A 93 2.14 12.29 -16.60
N ALA A 94 1.45 11.78 -15.58
CA ALA A 94 0.77 10.49 -15.64
C ALA A 94 -0.39 10.53 -16.66
N ALA A 95 -1.17 11.60 -16.67
CA ALA A 95 -2.24 11.78 -17.65
C ALA A 95 -1.70 11.78 -19.10
N LYS A 96 -0.53 12.39 -19.35
CA LYS A 96 0.14 12.35 -20.67
C LYS A 96 0.52 10.93 -21.11
N LEU A 97 0.96 10.07 -20.19
CA LEU A 97 1.21 8.65 -20.48
C LEU A 97 -0.07 7.88 -20.84
N MET A 98 -1.23 8.41 -20.47
CA MET A 98 -2.54 7.92 -20.86
C MET A 98 -3.07 8.57 -22.15
N GLY A 99 -2.31 9.46 -22.79
CA GLY A 99 -2.71 10.18 -24.01
C GLY A 99 -3.53 11.45 -23.75
N LEU A 100 -3.57 11.95 -22.51
CA LEU A 100 -4.32 13.16 -22.12
C LEU A 100 -3.40 14.37 -22.01
N GLN A 101 -3.95 15.58 -22.24
CA GLN A 101 -3.18 16.82 -22.07
C GLN A 101 -3.01 17.22 -20.59
N LYS A 102 -3.96 16.83 -19.75
CA LYS A 102 -4.03 17.11 -18.31
C LYS A 102 -4.89 16.07 -17.62
N THR A 103 -4.87 16.07 -16.29
CA THR A 103 -5.82 15.27 -15.49
C THR A 103 -7.26 15.67 -15.81
N ILE A 104 -8.15 14.68 -15.78
CA ILE A 104 -9.56 14.81 -16.18
C ILE A 104 -10.52 14.49 -15.04
N ILE A 105 -10.08 13.73 -14.05
CA ILE A 105 -10.86 13.43 -12.85
C ILE A 105 -10.35 14.31 -11.71
N PRO A 106 -11.18 15.20 -11.13
CA PRO A 106 -10.82 15.93 -9.92
C PRO A 106 -10.60 14.97 -8.74
N GLU A 107 -9.61 15.27 -7.89
CA GLU A 107 -9.30 14.43 -6.71
C GLU A 107 -10.53 14.22 -5.79
N ARG A 108 -11.39 15.24 -5.67
CA ARG A 108 -12.64 15.12 -4.88
C ARG A 108 -13.58 14.01 -5.41
N ASP A 109 -13.53 13.71 -6.71
CA ASP A 109 -14.44 12.78 -7.35
C ASP A 109 -13.93 11.34 -7.29
N ILE A 110 -12.62 11.14 -7.16
CA ILE A 110 -11.99 9.85 -6.87
C ILE A 110 -12.59 9.16 -5.64
N ARG A 111 -12.90 9.93 -4.60
CA ARG A 111 -13.57 9.40 -3.41
C ARG A 111 -14.94 8.80 -3.77
N LYS A 112 -15.65 9.40 -4.72
CA LYS A 112 -16.94 8.89 -5.20
C LYS A 112 -16.77 7.57 -5.96
N PHE A 113 -15.77 7.46 -6.84
CA PHE A 113 -15.46 6.17 -7.51
C PHE A 113 -15.22 5.06 -6.48
N THR A 114 -14.42 5.37 -5.46
CA THR A 114 -14.10 4.42 -4.39
C THR A 114 -15.35 4.05 -3.60
N SER A 115 -16.17 5.03 -3.20
CA SER A 115 -17.39 4.78 -2.43
C SER A 115 -18.43 3.97 -3.19
N ASP A 116 -18.62 4.20 -4.49
CA ASP A 116 -19.62 3.45 -5.24
C ASP A 116 -19.17 2.04 -5.60
N ALA A 117 -17.86 1.83 -5.76
CA ALA A 117 -17.29 0.49 -5.79
C ALA A 117 -17.52 -0.26 -4.47
N ILE A 118 -17.31 0.39 -3.32
CA ILE A 118 -17.58 -0.23 -2.00
C ILE A 118 -19.06 -0.63 -1.91
N LYS A 119 -19.99 0.28 -2.18
CA LYS A 119 -21.43 -0.02 -2.18
C LYS A 119 -21.80 -1.19 -3.08
N TYR A 120 -21.19 -1.26 -4.27
CA TYR A 120 -21.44 -2.35 -5.19
C TYR A 120 -20.96 -3.69 -4.63
N PHE A 121 -19.68 -3.79 -4.22
CA PHE A 121 -19.09 -5.05 -3.76
C PHE A 121 -19.58 -5.49 -2.38
N CYS A 122 -20.07 -4.58 -1.53
CA CYS A 122 -20.71 -4.93 -0.26
C CYS A 122 -21.98 -5.79 -0.43
N CYS A 123 -22.63 -5.71 -1.59
CA CYS A 123 -23.84 -6.48 -1.88
C CYS A 123 -23.54 -7.87 -2.48
N ILE A 124 -22.27 -8.27 -2.58
CA ILE A 124 -21.84 -9.46 -3.31
C ILE A 124 -21.13 -10.44 -2.37
N ASP A 125 -21.51 -11.71 -2.43
CA ASP A 125 -20.73 -12.80 -1.85
C ASP A 125 -19.50 -13.12 -2.73
N ILE A 126 -18.42 -12.37 -2.48
CA ILE A 126 -17.14 -12.54 -3.20
C ILE A 126 -16.61 -13.97 -3.05
N SER A 127 -16.79 -14.61 -1.89
CA SER A 127 -16.28 -15.96 -1.64
C SER A 127 -16.94 -16.97 -2.58
N THR A 128 -18.24 -16.85 -2.80
CA THR A 128 -18.97 -17.68 -3.76
C THR A 128 -18.57 -17.37 -5.20
N VAL A 129 -18.47 -16.08 -5.58
CA VAL A 129 -18.04 -15.68 -6.94
C VAL A 129 -16.65 -16.24 -7.25
N SER A 130 -15.71 -16.12 -6.30
CA SER A 130 -14.32 -16.55 -6.44
C SER A 130 -14.14 -18.06 -6.62
N LYS A 131 -15.12 -18.91 -6.28
CA LYS A 131 -15.02 -20.37 -6.54
C LYS A 131 -14.91 -20.70 -8.04
N SER A 132 -15.41 -19.80 -8.88
CA SER A 132 -15.50 -19.98 -10.34
C SER A 132 -14.50 -19.12 -11.12
N VAL A 133 -13.68 -18.32 -10.43
CA VAL A 133 -12.72 -17.42 -11.06
C VAL A 133 -11.39 -18.14 -11.17
N ILE A 134 -10.96 -18.35 -12.41
CA ILE A 134 -9.61 -18.78 -12.77
C ILE A 134 -9.11 -17.78 -13.82
N THR A 135 -7.88 -17.30 -13.67
CA THR A 135 -7.26 -16.39 -14.63
C THR A 135 -5.81 -16.77 -14.88
N ASP A 136 -5.41 -16.80 -16.15
CA ASP A 136 -4.01 -17.00 -16.54
C ASP A 136 -3.18 -15.73 -16.32
N ASN A 137 -3.85 -14.58 -16.15
CA ASN A 137 -3.19 -13.30 -15.86
C ASN A 137 -3.30 -12.93 -14.37
N ASP A 138 -2.84 -13.83 -13.49
CA ASP A 138 -2.80 -13.59 -12.05
C ASP A 138 -1.65 -12.63 -11.68
N VAL A 139 -1.88 -11.32 -11.87
CA VAL A 139 -0.88 -10.28 -11.60
C VAL A 139 -0.40 -10.27 -10.16
N TYR A 140 -1.29 -10.48 -9.17
CA TYR A 140 -0.94 -10.57 -7.75
C TYR A 140 -0.26 -11.89 -7.40
N GLY A 141 -0.71 -13.01 -7.98
CA GLY A 141 -0.06 -14.32 -7.80
C GLY A 141 1.40 -14.31 -8.21
N LYS A 142 1.73 -13.65 -9.33
CA LYS A 142 3.12 -13.48 -9.80
C LYS A 142 4.00 -12.74 -8.77
N LEU A 143 3.46 -11.76 -8.06
CA LEU A 143 4.22 -11.00 -7.05
C LEU A 143 4.69 -11.88 -5.89
N MET A 144 3.90 -12.90 -5.54
CA MET A 144 4.21 -13.82 -4.43
C MET A 144 5.51 -14.58 -4.68
N SER A 145 5.74 -14.99 -5.93
CA SER A 145 6.97 -15.67 -6.35
C SER A 145 8.14 -14.72 -6.63
N SER A 146 7.85 -13.50 -7.11
CA SER A 146 8.89 -12.53 -7.46
C SER A 146 9.57 -11.91 -6.24
N TYR A 147 8.87 -11.83 -5.10
CA TYR A 147 9.34 -11.15 -3.88
C TYR A 147 9.09 -12.01 -2.63
N PRO A 148 9.80 -13.14 -2.48
CA PRO A 148 9.48 -14.14 -1.46
C PRO A 148 9.73 -13.66 -0.02
N LEU A 149 10.70 -12.77 0.22
CA LEU A 149 10.95 -12.23 1.57
C LEU A 149 9.84 -11.26 1.97
N ALA A 150 9.50 -10.34 1.06
CA ALA A 150 8.39 -9.42 1.26
C ALA A 150 7.08 -10.18 1.45
N TRP A 151 6.79 -11.14 0.57
CA TRP A 151 5.56 -11.92 0.62
C TRP A 151 5.41 -12.70 1.92
N GLY A 152 6.47 -13.36 2.38
CA GLY A 152 6.47 -14.10 3.64
C GLY A 152 6.10 -13.21 4.83
N ILE A 153 6.68 -12.02 4.93
CA ILE A 153 6.39 -11.10 6.05
C ILE A 153 5.04 -10.41 5.91
N ILE A 154 4.63 -10.03 4.70
CA ILE A 154 3.31 -9.43 4.46
C ILE A 154 2.18 -10.41 4.76
N LYS A 155 2.39 -11.72 4.53
CA LYS A 155 1.46 -12.76 4.95
C LYS A 155 1.30 -12.81 6.47
N GLU A 156 2.39 -12.72 7.23
CA GLU A 156 2.31 -12.64 8.70
C GLU A 156 1.64 -11.34 9.17
N LEU A 157 1.93 -10.20 8.53
CA LEU A 157 1.25 -8.94 8.81
C LEU A 157 -0.27 -9.06 8.59
N GLY A 158 -0.68 -9.65 7.46
CA GLY A 158 -2.08 -9.86 7.12
C GLY A 158 -2.80 -10.75 8.15
N LYS A 159 -2.14 -11.78 8.68
CA LYS A 159 -2.70 -12.57 9.79
C LYS A 159 -2.93 -11.71 11.02
N ILE A 160 -1.93 -10.93 11.45
CA ILE A 160 -2.04 -10.07 12.64
C ILE A 160 -3.18 -9.06 12.49
N VAL A 161 -3.27 -8.41 11.32
CA VAL A 161 -4.27 -7.35 11.08
C VAL A 161 -5.69 -7.90 10.97
N PHE A 162 -5.89 -9.08 10.35
CA PHE A 162 -7.23 -9.60 10.03
C PHE A 162 -7.70 -10.81 10.88
N GLN A 163 -6.84 -11.46 11.70
CA GLN A 163 -7.23 -12.65 12.46
C GLN A 163 -7.67 -12.39 13.92
N ASN A 164 -7.37 -11.25 14.56
CA ASN A 164 -7.69 -11.08 15.99
C ASN A 164 -8.44 -9.78 16.34
N LYS A 165 -9.64 -9.95 16.94
CA LYS A 165 -10.51 -8.91 17.54
C LYS A 165 -9.97 -8.29 18.85
N LYS A 166 -8.75 -8.61 19.27
CA LYS A 166 -8.01 -7.98 20.38
C LYS A 166 -6.55 -8.38 20.23
N TYR A 167 -5.69 -7.39 20.14
CA TYR A 167 -4.25 -7.51 19.95
C TYR A 167 -3.60 -8.39 21.03
N SER A 168 -3.26 -9.61 20.67
CA SER A 168 -2.26 -10.37 21.41
C SER A 168 -0.91 -10.00 20.84
N ILE A 169 -0.18 -9.16 21.58
CA ILE A 169 1.26 -8.96 21.43
C ILE A 169 1.89 -10.34 21.28
N ILE A 170 2.53 -10.61 20.15
CA ILE A 170 3.39 -11.78 20.01
C ILE A 170 4.46 -11.59 21.09
N ASP A 171 4.48 -12.50 22.07
CA ASP A 171 5.28 -12.40 23.29
C ASP A 171 6.75 -12.14 22.92
N ASP A 172 7.25 -10.99 23.35
CA ASP A 172 8.53 -10.34 23.03
C ASP A 172 9.75 -11.12 23.61
N LYS A 173 9.58 -12.40 23.95
CA LYS A 173 10.50 -13.18 24.79
C LYS A 173 11.55 -13.97 24.01
N THR A 174 11.41 -14.13 22.70
CA THR A 174 12.38 -14.92 21.89
C THR A 174 13.10 -14.14 20.80
N ASN A 175 12.63 -12.95 20.43
CA ASN A 175 13.28 -12.18 19.36
C ASN A 175 14.26 -11.18 19.95
N LYS A 176 15.54 -11.55 19.89
CA LYS A 176 16.64 -10.57 19.88
C LYS A 176 16.50 -9.75 18.60
N SER A 177 15.60 -8.76 18.60
CA SER A 177 15.50 -7.74 17.56
C SER A 177 16.91 -7.22 17.31
N ILE A 178 17.41 -7.47 16.11
CA ILE A 178 18.69 -6.96 15.65
C ILE A 178 18.46 -5.47 15.33
N VAL A 179 18.28 -4.66 16.37
CA VAL A 179 19.03 -3.41 16.42
C VAL A 179 20.41 -3.80 16.94
N LYS A 180 21.15 -4.60 16.16
CA LYS A 180 22.60 -4.55 16.30
C LYS A 180 22.90 -3.12 15.88
N ASN A 181 23.28 -2.29 16.85
CA ASN A 181 24.13 -1.16 16.60
C ASN A 181 25.33 -1.71 15.83
N SER A 182 25.25 -1.79 14.50
CA SER A 182 26.44 -1.79 13.67
C SER A 182 27.10 -0.48 14.06
N LYS A 183 28.15 -0.59 14.87
CA LYS A 183 29.12 0.47 15.09
C LYS A 183 29.87 0.69 13.78
N GLN A 184 29.16 0.96 12.69
CA GLN A 184 29.71 1.73 11.60
C GLN A 184 29.29 3.16 11.89
N LYS A 185 30.23 3.90 12.47
CA LYS A 185 30.29 5.34 12.31
C LYS A 185 30.43 5.58 10.81
N SER A 186 29.33 5.63 10.07
CA SER A 186 29.31 6.44 8.87
C SER A 186 28.97 7.85 9.34
N ASP A 187 29.93 8.76 9.21
CA ASP A 187 29.73 10.19 9.46
C ASP A 187 28.69 10.81 8.49
N ASN A 188 28.14 9.99 7.58
CA ASN A 188 27.09 10.30 6.61
C ASN A 188 25.79 9.50 6.90
N LEU A 189 25.38 9.35 8.16
CA LEU A 189 24.00 8.95 8.43
C LEU A 189 23.11 10.01 7.77
N LEU A 190 22.38 9.61 6.72
CA LEU A 190 21.35 10.42 6.09
C LEU A 190 20.43 10.92 7.21
N ARG A 191 20.59 12.20 7.45
CA ARG A 191 19.87 12.96 8.46
C ARG A 191 18.41 12.88 8.01
N ILE A 192 17.50 12.43 8.86
CA ILE A 192 16.13 12.12 8.40
C ILE A 192 15.45 13.42 7.91
N ASP A 193 15.95 14.60 8.30
CA ASP A 193 15.57 15.87 7.69
C ASP A 193 15.97 16.03 6.22
N GLN A 194 17.06 15.42 5.73
CA GLN A 194 17.36 15.32 4.29
C GLN A 194 16.37 14.38 3.57
N TYR A 195 15.82 13.40 4.29
CA TYR A 195 14.70 12.57 3.83
C TYR A 195 13.45 13.43 3.54
N PHE A 196 13.28 14.60 4.15
CA PHE A 196 12.11 15.47 3.92
C PHE A 196 12.42 16.74 3.11
N LYS A 197 13.69 17.10 2.88
CA LYS A 197 14.06 18.44 2.38
C LYS A 197 14.41 18.55 0.89
N GLU A 198 14.61 17.47 0.14
CA GLU A 198 15.12 17.57 -1.25
C GLU A 198 14.12 17.08 -2.31
N ASN A 199 13.79 17.99 -3.24
CA ASN A 199 13.23 17.77 -4.58
C ASN A 199 12.30 16.56 -4.72
N THR A 200 11.19 16.56 -4.00
CA THR A 200 10.12 15.57 -4.19
C THR A 200 9.55 15.71 -5.60
N VAL A 201 9.89 14.77 -6.48
CA VAL A 201 9.22 14.64 -7.77
C VAL A 201 7.80 14.17 -7.48
N VAL A 202 6.80 15.00 -7.78
CA VAL A 202 5.39 14.60 -7.65
C VAL A 202 5.07 13.62 -8.77
N LEU A 203 5.04 12.34 -8.45
CA LEU A 203 4.70 11.25 -9.37
C LEU A 203 3.33 10.68 -9.05
N SER A 204 2.72 10.00 -10.02
CA SER A 204 1.56 9.16 -9.74
C SER A 204 1.93 8.08 -8.72
N GLY A 205 1.00 7.78 -7.81
CA GLY A 205 1.15 6.65 -6.90
C GLY A 205 1.31 5.31 -7.63
N MET A 206 0.88 5.20 -8.89
CA MET A 206 0.99 3.98 -9.70
C MET A 206 2.29 3.89 -10.52
N ASP A 207 3.13 4.93 -10.51
CA ASP A 207 4.40 4.93 -11.23
C ASP A 207 5.29 3.75 -10.78
N PRO A 208 5.69 2.85 -11.71
CA PRO A 208 6.45 1.65 -11.37
C PRO A 208 7.95 1.93 -11.12
N ASN A 209 8.45 3.12 -11.45
CA ASN A 209 9.86 3.44 -11.43
C ASN A 209 10.32 3.86 -10.03
N ILE A 210 11.59 3.60 -9.73
CA ILE A 210 12.27 4.13 -8.55
C ILE A 210 12.80 5.51 -8.92
N ASP A 211 12.24 6.56 -8.32
CA ASP A 211 12.70 7.93 -8.52
C ASP A 211 14.07 8.16 -7.84
N PRO A 212 14.79 9.25 -8.19
CA PRO A 212 16.12 9.52 -7.64
C PRO A 212 16.16 9.61 -6.11
N TYR A 213 15.10 10.15 -5.50
CA TYR A 213 15.01 10.28 -4.06
C TYR A 213 14.90 8.89 -3.40
N LEU A 214 13.96 8.05 -3.85
CA LEU A 214 13.81 6.68 -3.36
C LEU A 214 15.08 5.85 -3.63
N SER A 215 15.76 6.07 -4.76
CA SER A 215 17.03 5.42 -5.07
C SER A 215 18.12 5.75 -4.04
N ASN A 216 18.25 7.01 -3.63
CA ASN A 216 19.21 7.44 -2.60
C ASN A 216 18.91 6.80 -1.24
N VAL A 217 17.63 6.71 -0.88
CA VAL A 217 17.20 6.02 0.35
C VAL A 217 17.59 4.53 0.31
N LEU A 218 17.27 3.83 -0.79
CA LEU A 218 17.59 2.42 -0.92
C LEU A 218 19.11 2.18 -0.94
N LYS A 219 19.89 3.10 -1.54
CA LYS A 219 21.34 3.08 -1.46
C LYS A 219 21.84 3.17 -0.02
N ALA A 220 21.30 4.09 0.79
CA ALA A 220 21.65 4.22 2.20
C ALA A 220 21.37 2.93 2.99
N ILE A 221 20.23 2.29 2.72
CA ILE A 221 19.88 0.98 3.29
C ILE A 221 20.93 -0.07 2.92
N SER A 222 21.39 -0.11 1.66
CA SER A 222 22.44 -1.04 1.23
C SER A 222 23.80 -0.75 1.86
N GLU A 223 24.05 0.50 2.25
CA GLU A 223 25.25 0.93 2.97
C GLU A 223 25.15 0.71 4.49
N GLY A 224 24.06 0.10 4.96
CA GLY A 224 23.88 -0.30 6.35
C GLY A 224 22.95 0.59 7.17
N TYR A 225 22.22 1.53 6.55
CA TYR A 225 21.18 2.28 7.25
C TYR A 225 20.07 1.33 7.74
N PRO A 226 19.66 1.39 9.02
CA PRO A 226 18.90 0.30 9.63
C PRO A 226 17.39 0.36 9.39
N ILE A 227 16.84 1.50 8.96
CA ILE A 227 15.39 1.74 8.93
C ILE A 227 14.98 2.43 7.63
N PHE A 228 14.01 1.85 6.91
CA PHE A 228 13.25 2.54 5.88
C PHE A 228 11.97 3.10 6.51
N PHE A 229 11.85 4.41 6.64
CA PHE A 229 10.67 5.05 7.22
C PHE A 229 9.79 5.69 6.14
N THR A 230 8.49 5.61 6.36
CA THR A 230 7.46 6.34 5.61
C THR A 230 6.23 6.52 6.49
N ASP A 231 5.27 7.36 6.11
CA ASP A 231 4.04 7.49 6.89
C ASP A 231 3.13 6.24 6.80
N SER A 232 3.00 5.68 5.60
CA SER A 232 2.13 4.55 5.25
C SER A 232 2.59 3.88 3.95
N PHE A 233 2.06 2.70 3.60
CA PHE A 233 2.38 2.05 2.33
C PHE A 233 2.02 2.91 1.10
N LYS A 234 0.88 3.62 1.12
CA LYS A 234 0.50 4.51 0.00
C LYS A 234 1.51 5.63 -0.23
N THR A 235 2.23 6.04 0.81
CA THR A 235 3.29 7.06 0.73
C THR A 235 4.54 6.51 0.04
N ILE A 236 4.79 5.20 0.11
CA ILE A 236 5.80 4.54 -0.73
C ILE A 236 5.32 4.51 -2.17
N THR A 237 4.14 3.92 -2.38
CA THR A 237 3.52 3.74 -3.70
C THR A 237 2.14 3.10 -3.56
N ARG A 238 1.26 3.34 -4.54
CA ARG A 238 0.03 2.56 -4.77
C ARG A 238 0.27 1.34 -5.66
N ASN A 239 1.42 1.27 -6.35
CA ASN A 239 1.81 0.17 -7.22
C ASN A 239 2.26 -1.06 -6.38
N PRO A 240 1.50 -2.18 -6.41
CA PRO A 240 1.78 -3.33 -5.56
C PRO A 240 3.12 -4.01 -5.83
N GLU A 241 3.57 -4.02 -7.09
CA GLU A 241 4.86 -4.60 -7.48
C GLU A 241 6.02 -3.76 -6.94
N LYS A 242 5.97 -2.44 -7.14
CA LYS A 242 6.96 -1.51 -6.58
C LYS A 242 7.00 -1.59 -5.06
N LEU A 243 5.84 -1.69 -4.39
CA LEU A 243 5.77 -1.85 -2.94
C LEU A 243 6.50 -3.12 -2.48
N LEU A 244 6.15 -4.28 -3.03
CA LEU A 244 6.77 -5.55 -2.63
C LEU A 244 8.25 -5.60 -2.99
N LYS A 245 8.66 -5.05 -4.13
CA LYS A 245 10.07 -4.90 -4.52
C LYS A 245 10.87 -4.10 -3.48
N ILE A 246 10.33 -2.98 -3.00
CA ILE A 246 10.99 -2.14 -1.98
C ILE A 246 11.08 -2.90 -0.66
N ILE A 247 9.98 -3.53 -0.23
CA ILE A 247 9.97 -4.31 1.01
C ILE A 247 10.99 -5.44 0.94
N ASP A 248 11.04 -6.18 -0.16
CA ASP A 248 11.95 -7.30 -0.38
C ASP A 248 13.40 -6.83 -0.31
N TYR A 249 13.72 -5.71 -0.98
CA TYR A 249 15.04 -5.10 -0.98
C TYR A 249 15.48 -4.62 0.41
N VAL A 250 14.61 -3.94 1.15
CA VAL A 250 14.93 -3.44 2.50
C VAL A 250 15.19 -4.61 3.45
N LEU A 251 14.34 -5.63 3.40
CA LEU A 251 14.53 -6.86 4.17
C LEU A 251 15.81 -7.59 3.73
N ALA A 252 16.12 -7.68 2.43
CA ALA A 252 17.34 -8.29 1.92
C ALA A 252 18.63 -7.63 2.45
N ASN A 253 18.57 -6.36 2.84
CA ASN A 253 19.67 -5.61 3.44
C ASN A 253 19.65 -5.58 4.99
N ASN A 254 18.83 -6.44 5.63
CA ASN A 254 18.67 -6.51 7.10
C ASN A 254 18.17 -5.21 7.75
N ALA A 255 17.51 -4.35 6.99
CA ALA A 255 16.86 -3.16 7.52
C ALA A 255 15.37 -3.44 7.83
N SER A 256 14.78 -2.59 8.66
CA SER A 256 13.36 -2.66 9.00
C SER A 256 12.56 -1.65 8.19
N ILE A 257 11.34 -1.99 7.76
CA ILE A 257 10.37 -1.02 7.27
C ILE A 257 9.51 -0.57 8.45
N VAL A 258 9.37 0.74 8.59
CA VAL A 258 8.62 1.35 9.69
C VAL A 258 7.65 2.36 9.10
N THR A 259 6.37 2.19 9.43
CA THR A 259 5.32 3.19 9.18
C THR A 259 4.75 3.72 10.49
N CYS A 260 3.85 4.69 10.42
CA CYS A 260 3.08 5.11 11.60
C CYS A 260 2.23 3.97 12.20
N ASN A 261 1.92 2.95 11.39
CA ASN A 261 1.03 1.84 11.73
C ASN A 261 1.71 0.48 11.81
N PHE A 262 2.82 0.26 11.11
CA PHE A 262 3.48 -1.04 11.03
C PHE A 262 4.96 -0.97 11.38
N TYR A 263 5.45 -2.03 12.00
CA TYR A 263 6.88 -2.34 12.08
C TYR A 263 7.09 -3.70 11.42
N ILE A 264 8.10 -3.78 10.54
CA ILE A 264 8.36 -4.93 9.70
C ILE A 264 9.87 -5.17 9.65
N SER A 265 10.34 -6.31 10.15
CA SER A 265 11.70 -6.82 9.98
C SER A 265 11.64 -8.26 9.44
N ARG A 266 12.82 -8.88 9.23
CA ARG A 266 12.91 -10.28 8.74
C ARG A 266 12.28 -11.30 9.69
N ASP A 267 12.27 -10.99 10.98
CA ASP A 267 11.98 -11.93 12.06
C ASP A 267 10.81 -11.46 12.93
N TYR A 268 10.30 -10.25 12.71
CA TYR A 268 9.27 -9.67 13.54
C TYR A 268 8.40 -8.70 12.74
N VAL A 269 7.10 -8.78 12.99
CA VAL A 269 6.12 -7.84 12.44
C VAL A 269 5.10 -7.48 13.51
N SER A 270 4.71 -6.21 13.55
CA SER A 270 3.64 -5.75 14.42
C SER A 270 2.83 -4.65 13.76
N ALA A 271 1.55 -4.61 14.10
CA ALA A 271 0.64 -3.55 13.73
C ALA A 271 0.19 -2.75 14.96
N ARG A 272 -0.06 -1.46 14.76
CA ARG A 272 -0.68 -0.58 15.73
C ARG A 272 -2.10 -1.06 16.03
N SER A 273 -2.51 -0.97 17.29
CA SER A 273 -3.84 -1.43 17.72
C SER A 273 -5.01 -0.62 17.15
N GLU A 274 -4.76 0.61 16.75
CA GLU A 274 -5.73 1.45 16.06
C GLU A 274 -4.97 2.16 14.95
N LEU A 275 -5.31 1.85 13.69
CA LEU A 275 -4.58 2.41 12.58
C LEU A 275 -4.82 3.93 12.51
N GLN A 276 -3.74 4.67 12.32
CA GLN A 276 -3.77 6.10 12.03
C GLN A 276 -3.92 6.34 10.53
N ARG A 277 -4.60 7.44 10.18
CA ARG A 277 -4.86 7.74 8.77
C ARG A 277 -3.61 8.08 8.03
N PRO A 278 -3.39 7.56 6.83
CA PRO A 278 -2.30 8.03 5.99
C PRO A 278 -2.33 9.55 5.84
N MET A 279 -1.16 10.17 5.86
CA MET A 279 -1.02 11.62 5.80
C MET A 279 -1.58 12.23 4.51
N HIS A 280 -1.92 13.51 4.60
CA HIS A 280 -2.16 14.41 3.47
C HIS A 280 -1.05 15.45 3.30
N SER A 281 -0.29 15.75 4.34
CA SER A 281 0.88 16.65 4.30
C SER A 281 2.00 16.15 5.20
N GLU A 282 3.22 16.60 4.94
CA GLU A 282 4.41 16.22 5.73
C GLU A 282 4.28 16.64 7.21
N SER A 283 3.66 17.80 7.48
CA SER A 283 3.40 18.28 8.84
C SER A 283 2.57 17.29 9.67
N GLU A 284 1.63 16.59 9.05
CA GLU A 284 0.82 15.56 9.73
C GLU A 284 1.68 14.36 10.15
N THR A 285 2.74 14.02 9.40
CA THR A 285 3.62 12.90 9.76
C THR A 285 4.31 13.15 11.10
N ILE A 286 4.84 14.36 11.31
CA ILE A 286 5.52 14.72 12.57
C ILE A 286 4.56 14.66 13.76
N GLU A 287 3.31 15.08 13.57
CA GLU A 287 2.27 14.97 14.61
C GLU A 287 1.94 13.50 14.91
N LYS A 288 1.73 12.69 13.88
CA LYS A 288 1.44 11.26 14.00
C LYS A 288 2.55 10.47 14.69
N LEU A 289 3.81 10.84 14.47
CA LEU A 289 4.97 10.24 15.13
C LEU A 289 4.93 10.42 16.66
N LYS A 290 4.33 11.50 17.16
CA LYS A 290 4.17 11.75 18.61
C LYS A 290 3.12 10.84 19.24
N ASN A 291 2.20 10.29 18.46
CA ASN A 291 1.15 9.40 18.97
C ASN A 291 1.72 7.99 19.24
N LYS A 292 1.85 7.65 20.52
CA LYS A 292 2.40 6.37 20.99
C LYS A 292 1.34 5.28 21.22
N ASN A 293 0.06 5.61 21.11
CA ASN A 293 -1.03 4.70 21.49
C ASN A 293 -1.10 3.49 20.56
N GLY A 294 -1.23 2.31 21.14
CA GLY A 294 -1.40 1.07 20.37
C GLY A 294 -0.12 0.50 19.74
N LEU A 295 1.04 1.08 19.99
CA LEU A 295 2.32 0.59 19.48
C LEU A 295 2.87 -0.58 20.30
N SER A 296 3.50 -1.55 19.63
CA SER A 296 4.35 -2.52 20.30
C SER A 296 5.64 -1.86 20.81
N LYS A 297 6.34 -2.48 21.77
CA LYS A 297 7.60 -1.96 22.32
C LYS A 297 8.65 -1.74 21.23
N THR A 298 8.78 -2.70 20.31
CA THR A 298 9.73 -2.65 19.20
C THR A 298 9.39 -1.55 18.21
N HIS A 299 8.10 -1.41 17.86
CA HIS A 299 7.63 -0.34 16.98
C HIS A 299 7.86 1.05 17.60
N LEU A 300 7.55 1.22 18.89
CA LEU A 300 7.80 2.46 19.62
C LEU A 300 9.29 2.83 19.65
N LYS A 301 10.19 1.87 19.88
CA LYS A 301 11.64 2.12 19.85
C LYS A 301 12.09 2.62 18.48
N ALA A 302 11.60 2.01 17.40
CA ALA A 302 11.94 2.41 16.05
C ALA A 302 11.43 3.84 15.73
N LEU A 303 10.18 4.17 16.09
CA LEU A 303 9.65 5.52 15.90
C LEU A 303 10.41 6.57 16.73
N ASN A 304 10.79 6.28 17.97
CA ASN A 304 11.61 7.19 18.77
C ASN A 304 13.01 7.40 18.16
N TYR A 305 13.61 6.36 17.58
CA TYR A 305 14.87 6.50 16.83
C TYR A 305 14.70 7.48 15.67
N ILE A 306 13.61 7.35 14.91
CA ILE A 306 13.30 8.27 13.80
C ILE A 306 13.14 9.71 14.31
N ILE A 307 12.31 9.94 15.33
CA ILE A 307 12.06 11.28 15.90
C ILE A 307 13.37 11.95 16.36
N ASN A 308 14.26 11.19 17.00
CA ASN A 308 15.52 11.74 17.52
C ASN A 308 16.52 12.11 16.41
N ASN A 309 16.35 11.60 15.19
CA ASN A 309 17.24 11.85 14.04
C ASN A 309 16.62 12.77 12.98
N ILE A 310 15.44 13.34 13.24
CA ILE A 310 14.78 14.37 12.40
C ILE A 310 15.23 15.80 12.78
N ASN A 311 15.91 15.98 13.93
CA ASN A 311 16.37 17.30 14.43
C ASN A 311 17.78 17.69 13.95
#